data_AF-A0A3M1MAS2-F1
#
_entry.id   AF-A0A3M1MAS2-F1
#
_cell.length_a   1.000
_cell.length_b   1.000
_cell.length_c   1.000
_cell.angle_alpha   90.00
_cell.angle_beta   90.00
_cell.angle_gamma   90.00
#
_symmetry.space_group_name_H-M   'P 1'
#
loop_
_entity.id
_entity.type
_entity.pdbx_description
1 polymer ?
#
loop_
_entity_poly.entity_id
_entity_poly.type
_entity_poly.pdbx_seq_one_letter_code
_entity_poly.pdbx_strand_id
1 'polypeptide(L)' 'DADGDGIPNYLDPDSDGDGIPDKDEGTGDSDRDGIPNYLDPDNGATSTTYRVFLPLVTRSR' A
#
# COMPACT_ATOMS: atom_id res chain seq x y z
N ASP A 1 10.64 -0.08 5.27
CA ASP A 1 9.78 0.57 6.23
C ASP A 1 8.58 1.02 5.43
N ALA A 2 7.56 0.16 5.29
CA ALA A 2 6.41 0.42 4.42
C ALA A 2 5.34 1.24 5.16
N ASP A 3 5.21 1.03 6.46
CA ASP A 3 4.32 1.76 7.35
C ASP A 3 4.96 3.03 7.97
N GLY A 4 6.29 3.16 7.94
CA GLY A 4 7.03 4.32 8.40
C GLY A 4 7.31 4.33 9.91
N ASP A 5 7.28 3.17 10.58
CA ASP A 5 7.49 3.06 12.03
C ASP A 5 8.98 3.05 12.45
N GLY A 6 9.89 2.95 11.48
CA GLY A 6 11.33 2.92 11.68
C GLY A 6 11.94 1.52 11.81
N ILE A 7 11.15 0.46 11.70
CA ILE A 7 11.56 -0.93 11.60
C ILE A 7 11.67 -1.30 10.10
N PRO A 8 12.80 -1.87 9.65
CA PRO A 8 12.88 -2.37 8.29
C PRO A 8 11.93 -3.57 8.09
N ASN A 9 11.16 -3.62 7.00
CA ASN A 9 10.19 -4.70 6.69
C ASN A 9 10.72 -6.12 6.93
N TYR A 10 12.00 -6.40 6.67
CA TYR A 10 12.57 -7.73 6.90
C TYR A 10 12.74 -8.10 8.40
N LEU A 11 12.51 -7.16 9.31
CA LEU A 11 12.52 -7.29 10.77
C LEU A 11 11.15 -6.96 11.38
N ASP A 12 10.21 -6.47 10.59
CA ASP A 12 8.89 -6.06 11.03
C ASP A 12 7.93 -7.26 10.98
N PRO A 13 7.21 -7.57 12.07
CA PRO A 13 6.16 -8.59 12.03
C PRO A 13 4.84 -8.15 11.35
N ASP A 14 4.67 -6.85 11.08
CA ASP A 14 3.46 -6.21 10.51
C ASP A 14 3.92 -5.04 9.61
N SER A 15 4.54 -5.39 8.48
CA SER A 15 5.38 -4.49 7.66
C SER A 15 4.64 -3.30 7.04
N ASP A 16 3.31 -3.38 6.89
CA ASP A 16 2.45 -2.31 6.37
C ASP A 16 1.52 -1.69 7.44
N GLY A 17 1.56 -2.20 8.67
CA GLY A 17 0.91 -1.63 9.84
C GLY A 17 -0.61 -1.68 9.77
N ASP A 18 -1.19 -2.62 9.03
CA ASP A 18 -2.64 -2.78 8.89
C ASP A 18 -3.28 -3.55 10.07
N GLY A 19 -2.43 -4.17 10.90
CA GLY A 19 -2.80 -4.94 12.09
C GLY A 19 -2.96 -6.45 11.87
N ILE A 20 -2.63 -6.94 10.67
CA ILE A 20 -2.55 -8.36 10.30
C ILE A 20 -1.07 -8.73 10.17
N PRO A 21 -0.56 -9.72 10.92
CA PRO A 21 0.86 -10.07 10.83
C PRO A 21 1.25 -10.61 9.43
N ASP A 22 2.44 -10.26 8.94
CA ASP A 22 3.00 -10.70 7.63
C ASP A 22 2.87 -12.21 7.39
N LYS A 23 2.99 -13.00 8.46
CA LYS A 23 2.90 -14.47 8.43
C LYS A 23 1.51 -14.99 8.06
N ASP A 24 0.47 -14.22 8.33
CA ASP A 24 -0.92 -14.59 8.11
C ASP A 24 -1.40 -14.08 6.74
N GLU A 25 -0.84 -12.99 6.24
CA GLU A 25 -1.09 -12.45 4.90
C GLU A 25 -0.35 -13.18 3.78
N GLY A 26 0.92 -13.48 4.04
CA GLY A 26 1.82 -14.16 3.11
C GLY A 26 2.25 -13.31 1.91
N THR A 27 2.95 -13.94 0.97
CA THR A 27 3.53 -13.28 -0.22
C THR A 27 2.57 -13.25 -1.41
N GLY A 28 1.27 -13.33 -1.15
CA GLY A 28 0.23 -13.22 -2.17
C GLY A 28 0.15 -11.80 -2.73
N ASP A 29 -0.71 -11.62 -3.71
CA ASP A 29 -1.08 -10.30 -4.26
C ASP A 29 -2.56 -10.42 -4.61
N SER A 30 -3.40 -10.12 -3.62
CA SER A 30 -4.84 -10.41 -3.65
C SER A 30 -5.57 -9.55 -4.69
N ASP A 31 -5.14 -8.30 -4.84
CA ASP A 31 -5.80 -7.29 -5.67
C ASP A 31 -5.09 -7.07 -7.03
N ARG A 32 -3.89 -7.63 -7.18
CA ARG A 32 -3.07 -7.67 -8.40
C ARG A 32 -2.48 -6.32 -8.80
N ASP A 33 -2.14 -5.49 -7.82
CA ASP A 33 -1.50 -4.21 -8.04
C ASP A 33 0.04 -4.31 -8.17
N GLY A 34 0.61 -5.47 -7.83
CA GLY A 34 2.04 -5.78 -7.88
C GLY A 34 2.79 -5.56 -6.57
N ILE A 35 2.10 -5.19 -5.49
CA ILE A 35 2.59 -5.14 -4.13
C ILE A 35 2.19 -6.45 -3.43
N PRO A 36 3.14 -7.17 -2.80
CA PRO A 36 2.78 -8.33 -2.01
C PRO A 36 1.88 -7.94 -0.83
N ASN A 37 0.93 -8.79 -0.45
CA ASN A 37 -0.02 -8.57 0.63
C ASN A 37 0.65 -8.03 1.92
N TYR A 38 1.73 -8.66 2.38
CA TYR A 38 2.48 -8.22 3.59
C TYR A 38 3.15 -6.83 3.48
N LEU A 39 3.01 -6.14 2.34
CA LEU A 39 3.53 -4.79 2.10
C LEU A 39 2.42 -3.87 1.57
N ASP A 40 1.18 -4.35 1.54
CA ASP A 40 0.03 -3.73 0.89
C ASP A 40 -1.04 -3.39 1.95
N PRO A 41 -1.03 -2.17 2.50
CA PRO A 41 -2.01 -1.75 3.51
C PRO A 41 -3.45 -1.67 2.95
N ASP A 42 -3.62 -1.79 1.63
CA ASP A 42 -4.89 -1.76 0.93
C ASP A 42 -5.27 -3.10 0.28
N ASN A 43 -4.74 -4.24 0.78
CA ASN A 43 -4.95 -5.67 0.41
C ASN A 43 -6.41 -6.09 0.04
N GLY A 44 -6.99 -5.51 -1.01
CA GLY A 44 -8.38 -5.68 -1.47
C GLY A 44 -9.23 -4.41 -1.64
N ALA A 45 -8.78 -3.25 -1.17
CA ALA A 45 -9.37 -1.96 -1.48
C ALA A 45 -8.91 -1.51 -2.87
N THR A 46 -9.69 -1.88 -3.89
CA THR A 46 -9.49 -1.42 -5.27
C THR A 46 -9.01 0.03 -5.29
N SER A 47 -7.75 0.27 -5.69
CA SER A 47 -7.19 1.60 -5.85
C SER A 47 -7.91 2.36 -6.98
N THR A 48 -9.12 2.83 -6.70
CA THR A 48 -10.00 3.52 -7.67
C THR A 48 -9.86 5.04 -7.57
N THR A 49 -9.01 5.60 -6.70
CA THR A 49 -9.11 7.06 -6.43
C THR A 49 -7.96 7.93 -6.93
N TYR A 50 -6.83 7.41 -7.43
CA TYR A 50 -5.70 8.32 -7.71
C TYR A 50 -4.95 8.18 -9.04
N ARG A 51 -5.57 7.79 -10.17
CA ARG A 51 -4.92 7.95 -11.50
C ARG A 51 -5.82 8.41 -12.66
N VAL A 52 -6.46 9.57 -12.49
CA VAL A 52 -6.72 10.46 -13.64
C VAL A 52 -5.96 11.77 -13.46
N PHE A 53 -4.83 11.87 -14.15
CA PHE A 53 -4.22 13.14 -14.54
C PHE A 53 -5.27 14.00 -15.26
N LEU A 54 -5.77 15.07 -14.63
CA LEU A 54 -6.11 16.27 -15.39
C LEU A 54 -4.88 17.20 -15.37
N PRO A 55 -4.19 17.43 -16.52
CA PRO A 55 -3.17 18.46 -16.61
C PRO A 55 -3.83 19.85 -16.70
N LEU A 56 -3.27 20.81 -15.95
CA LEU A 56 -3.45 22.28 -16.00
C LEU A 56 -4.83 22.84 -16.43
N VAL A 57 -5.52 23.48 -15.47
CA VAL A 57 -6.06 24.82 -15.72
C VAL A 57 -5.72 25.72 -14.53
N THR A 58 -4.60 26.42 -14.62
CA THR A 58 -4.51 27.78 -14.06
C THR A 58 -5.63 28.60 -14.70
N ARG A 59 -6.65 28.97 -13.93
CA ARG A 59 -7.46 30.15 -14.26
C ARG A 59 -7.34 31.17 -13.14
N SER A 60 -6.41 32.08 -13.39
CA SER A 60 -6.39 33.45 -12.86
C SER A 60 -7.77 34.08 -12.96
N ARG A 61 -8.42 34.35 -11.82
CA ARG A 61 -8.74 35.69 -11.29
C ARG A 61 -9.61 35.55 -10.06
#